data_AF-A0A6A5A995-F1
#
_entry.id   AF-A0A6A5A995-F1
#
_cell.length_a   1.000
_cell.length_b   1.000
_cell.length_c   1.000
_cell.angle_alpha   90.00
_cell.angle_beta   90.00
_cell.angle_gamma   90.00
#
_symmetry.space_group_name_H-M   'P 1'
#
loop_
_entity.id
_entity.type
_entity.pdbx_description
1 polymer ?
#
loop_
_entity_poly.entity_id
_entity_poly.type
_entity_poly.pdbx_seq_one_letter_code
_entity_poly.pdbx_strand_id
1 'polypeptide(L)'
;SSSSSSVSDSGRFRWAAETPPAIEDVKWHVDALKLYLQDVEDMLDYVNTARSQRTTFRPSVAKKDKMSQPLATNLHLGYFTTYDVSRAVDHVHVTVTCGAPTPHGLPDKRGLLDLEDSMMTNCNLVGVGFQTKQVYMYRKILCVSQSLSVLVTSFMAMLERCYVCDDVATLQQWATHGFLLQWESLVSSQGKEYTMLNDSWIAIKTLGRFALHVVAHPDFEGESMPTPMIHMETTEDQKGYVLHLPVPRAVFAMLPEVLRNGQHIAVVPVLFSQGINEMQTVANLLGSTDVDLQHNINKLCAKTVEMYAAAVLDATPQLPMHFVAHVNELLATLKSLVVDETRQTAKKNYRLLLVAADLTRQLRGGRVTFCKSGKDRTAMSVTLEQTRMVHNTSSEKV
;
A
#
# COMPACT_ATOMS: atom_id res chain seq x y z
N SER A 1 -26.41 47.19 -10.88
CA SER A 1 -25.21 46.42 -11.25
C SER A 1 -24.84 45.53 -10.08
N SER A 2 -25.44 44.34 -10.04
CA SER A 2 -25.19 43.30 -9.04
C SER A 2 -24.07 42.38 -9.54
N SER A 3 -22.97 42.29 -8.81
CA SER A 3 -21.93 41.28 -9.02
C SER A 3 -21.88 40.35 -7.82
N SER A 4 -22.55 39.20 -7.94
CA SER A 4 -22.46 38.08 -7.02
C SER A 4 -21.24 37.21 -7.38
N SER A 5 -20.38 36.99 -6.40
CA SER A 5 -19.28 36.03 -6.39
C SER A 5 -19.77 34.59 -6.53
N SER A 6 -19.26 33.87 -7.53
CA SER A 6 -19.48 32.43 -7.70
C SER A 6 -18.50 31.63 -6.83
N VAL A 7 -19.04 30.97 -5.81
CA VAL A 7 -18.36 29.94 -5.02
C VAL A 7 -18.18 28.69 -5.89
N SER A 8 -16.95 28.23 -6.06
CA SER A 8 -16.62 26.98 -6.76
C SER A 8 -16.85 25.78 -5.83
N ASP A 9 -18.05 25.21 -5.93
CA ASP A 9 -18.51 24.05 -5.19
C ASP A 9 -17.87 22.75 -5.72
N SER A 10 -17.18 22.00 -4.86
CA SER A 10 -16.50 20.76 -5.21
C SER A 10 -17.48 19.58 -5.30
N GLY A 11 -18.28 19.54 -6.36
CA GLY A 11 -19.21 18.46 -6.66
C GLY A 11 -18.60 17.37 -7.55
N ARG A 12 -18.19 16.23 -6.98
CA ARG A 12 -18.24 14.94 -7.69
C ARG A 12 -19.45 14.18 -7.13
N PHE A 13 -20.35 13.77 -8.04
CA PHE A 13 -21.69 13.21 -7.80
C PHE A 13 -22.79 14.25 -7.54
N ARG A 14 -23.22 14.96 -8.60
CA ARG A 14 -24.56 15.56 -8.62
C ARG A 14 -25.58 14.44 -8.83
N TRP A 15 -26.41 14.20 -7.82
CA TRP A 15 -27.54 13.27 -7.88
C TRP A 15 -28.63 13.90 -8.73
N ALA A 16 -28.83 13.40 -9.95
CA ALA A 16 -30.02 13.68 -10.73
C ALA A 16 -31.12 12.71 -10.29
N ALA A 17 -31.73 12.94 -9.13
CA ALA A 17 -32.95 12.24 -8.75
C ALA A 17 -34.05 13.28 -8.52
N GLU A 18 -34.85 13.51 -9.56
CA GLU A 18 -36.08 14.33 -9.49
C GLU A 18 -37.16 13.66 -8.60
N THR A 19 -36.94 12.40 -8.20
CA THR A 19 -37.82 11.62 -7.31
C THR A 19 -37.09 11.19 -6.03
N PRO A 20 -37.68 11.40 -4.85
CA PRO A 20 -37.10 10.93 -3.58
C PRO A 20 -37.03 9.38 -3.54
N PRO A 21 -36.04 8.81 -2.82
CA PRO A 21 -35.89 7.36 -2.68
C PRO A 21 -37.08 6.74 -1.94
N ALA A 22 -37.41 5.47 -2.26
CA ALA A 22 -38.47 4.74 -1.58
C ALA A 22 -38.14 4.57 -0.09
N ILE A 23 -39.16 4.59 0.77
CA ILE A 23 -39.00 4.44 2.23
C ILE A 23 -38.30 3.12 2.56
N GLU A 24 -38.59 2.06 1.81
CA GLU A 24 -37.97 0.74 1.95
C GLU A 24 -36.46 0.79 1.70
N ASP A 25 -36.01 1.52 0.69
CA ASP A 25 -34.59 1.70 0.38
C ASP A 25 -33.87 2.48 1.48
N VAL A 26 -34.51 3.52 2.01
CA VAL A 26 -33.97 4.32 3.12
C VAL A 26 -33.90 3.48 4.40
N LYS A 27 -34.93 2.69 4.69
CA LYS A 27 -34.95 1.77 5.84
C LYS A 27 -33.81 0.76 5.75
N TRP A 28 -33.67 0.09 4.60
CA TRP A 28 -32.58 -0.84 4.35
C TRP A 28 -31.21 -0.15 4.51
N HIS A 29 -31.05 1.07 3.98
CA HIS A 29 -29.82 1.83 4.10
C HIS A 29 -29.43 2.07 5.56
N VAL A 30 -30.37 2.52 6.39
CA VAL A 30 -30.13 2.77 7.82
C VAL A 30 -29.79 1.47 8.55
N ASP A 31 -30.54 0.40 8.30
CA ASP A 31 -30.34 -0.89 8.96
C ASP A 31 -28.97 -1.50 8.61
N ALA A 32 -28.55 -1.40 7.34
CA ALA A 32 -27.23 -1.85 6.90
C ALA A 32 -26.08 -1.04 7.50
N LEU A 33 -26.20 0.30 7.63
CA LEU A 33 -25.19 1.12 8.30
C LEU A 33 -25.05 0.75 9.77
N LYS A 34 -26.17 0.54 10.47
CA LYS A 34 -26.15 0.12 11.89
C LYS A 34 -25.43 -1.21 12.05
N LEU A 35 -25.72 -2.18 11.17
CA LEU A 35 -25.07 -3.48 11.19
C LEU A 35 -23.56 -3.36 10.94
N TYR A 36 -23.15 -2.59 9.94
CA TYR A 36 -21.72 -2.40 9.64
C TYR A 36 -20.98 -1.64 10.73
N LEU A 37 -21.62 -0.67 11.38
CA LEU A 37 -21.04 0.05 12.51
C LEU A 37 -20.82 -0.90 13.69
N GLN A 38 -21.83 -1.70 14.04
CA GLN A 38 -21.71 -2.71 15.09
C GLN A 38 -20.59 -3.71 14.77
N ASP A 39 -20.52 -4.19 13.53
CA ASP A 39 -19.46 -5.11 13.11
C ASP A 39 -18.06 -4.51 13.28
N VAL A 40 -17.89 -3.21 13.00
CA VAL A 40 -16.61 -2.52 13.19
C VAL A 40 -16.30 -2.33 14.68
N GLU A 41 -17.28 -2.00 15.50
CA GLU A 41 -17.13 -1.88 16.96
C GLU A 41 -16.70 -3.23 17.58
N ASP A 42 -17.37 -4.32 17.22
CA ASP A 42 -17.02 -5.68 17.66
C ASP A 42 -15.59 -6.06 17.25
N MET A 43 -15.19 -5.70 16.03
CA MET A 43 -13.82 -5.92 15.54
C MET A 43 -12.79 -5.10 16.32
N LEU A 44 -13.10 -3.85 16.68
CA LEU A 44 -12.21 -3.00 17.49
C LEU A 44 -12.03 -3.60 18.88
N ASP A 45 -13.10 -4.04 19.53
CA ASP A 45 -13.04 -4.70 20.84
C ASP A 45 -12.22 -5.99 20.80
N TYR A 46 -12.40 -6.79 19.74
CA TYR A 46 -11.58 -7.97 19.49
C TYR A 46 -10.09 -7.62 19.35
N VAL A 47 -9.74 -6.62 18.55
CA VAL A 47 -8.35 -6.18 18.35
C VAL A 47 -7.73 -5.62 19.64
N ASN A 48 -8.49 -4.85 20.41
CA ASN A 48 -8.06 -4.31 21.71
C ASN A 48 -7.79 -5.45 22.71
N THR A 49 -8.65 -6.46 22.74
CA THR A 49 -8.47 -7.66 23.55
C THR A 49 -7.25 -8.46 23.11
N ALA A 50 -7.08 -8.69 21.81
CA ALA A 50 -5.90 -9.38 21.29
C ALA A 50 -4.60 -8.60 21.59
N ARG A 51 -4.64 -7.27 21.56
CA ARG A 51 -3.51 -6.41 21.94
C ARG A 51 -3.15 -6.57 23.41
N SER A 52 -4.13 -6.54 24.32
CA SER A 52 -3.86 -6.71 25.77
C SER A 52 -3.30 -8.09 26.10
N GLN A 53 -3.71 -9.11 25.34
CA GLN A 53 -3.25 -10.49 25.47
C GLN A 53 -1.95 -10.78 24.70
N ARG A 54 -1.42 -9.83 23.93
CA ARG A 54 -0.26 -10.00 23.03
C ARG A 54 -0.45 -11.10 21.97
N THR A 55 -1.68 -11.26 21.47
CA THR A 55 -2.09 -12.25 20.46
C THR A 55 -2.51 -11.58 19.15
N THR A 56 -1.83 -10.51 18.75
CA THR A 56 -2.20 -9.66 17.60
C THR A 56 -1.87 -10.25 16.23
N PHE A 57 -1.15 -11.37 16.18
CA PHE A 57 -0.78 -12.01 14.93
C PHE A 57 -1.98 -12.74 14.30
N ARG A 58 -2.35 -12.36 13.06
CA ARG A 58 -3.41 -13.02 12.29
C ARG A 58 -2.82 -14.08 11.34
N PRO A 59 -2.94 -15.38 11.65
CA PRO A 59 -2.46 -16.42 10.76
C PRO A 59 -3.37 -16.59 9.54
N SER A 60 -2.82 -17.09 8.43
CA SER A 60 -3.57 -17.32 7.19
C SER A 60 -4.79 -18.26 7.29
N VAL A 61 -4.88 -19.08 8.33
CA VAL A 61 -6.06 -19.93 8.61
C VAL A 61 -7.24 -19.11 9.14
N ALA A 62 -6.96 -18.00 9.83
CA ALA A 62 -7.94 -17.04 10.34
C ALA A 62 -8.35 -15.98 9.29
N LYS A 63 -7.88 -16.06 8.05
CA LYS A 63 -8.18 -15.04 7.02
C LYS A 63 -9.68 -14.90 6.70
N LYS A 64 -10.49 -15.92 7.02
CA LYS A 64 -11.95 -15.90 6.87
C LYS A 64 -12.70 -15.56 8.16
N ASP A 65 -12.02 -15.53 9.30
CA ASP A 65 -12.63 -15.17 10.57
C ASP A 65 -13.13 -13.72 10.53
N LYS A 66 -14.36 -13.49 11.02
CA LYS A 66 -15.04 -12.19 10.90
C LYS A 66 -14.31 -11.12 11.71
N MET A 67 -13.94 -11.41 12.95
CA MET A 67 -13.44 -10.41 13.88
C MET A 67 -12.02 -9.93 13.55
N SER A 68 -11.20 -10.79 12.95
CA SER A 68 -9.85 -10.44 12.51
C SER A 68 -9.79 -9.83 11.11
N GLN A 69 -10.91 -9.59 10.42
CA GLN A 69 -10.90 -9.02 9.05
C GLN A 69 -10.12 -7.70 8.90
N PRO A 70 -10.06 -6.77 9.87
CA PRO A 70 -9.26 -5.55 9.72
C PRO A 70 -7.75 -5.76 9.82
N LEU A 71 -7.29 -6.89 10.38
CA LEU A 71 -5.87 -7.18 10.62
C LEU A 71 -5.20 -7.76 9.38
N ALA A 72 -4.00 -7.29 9.05
CA ALA A 72 -3.22 -7.84 7.96
C ALA A 72 -2.91 -9.33 8.21
N THR A 73 -3.18 -10.18 7.21
CA THR A 73 -2.91 -11.62 7.30
C THR A 73 -1.41 -11.87 7.17
N ASN A 74 -0.81 -12.69 8.05
CA ASN A 74 0.61 -13.06 7.99
C ASN A 74 1.54 -11.86 7.78
N LEU A 75 1.33 -10.75 8.51
CA LEU A 75 2.22 -9.60 8.43
C LEU A 75 3.55 -9.95 9.11
N HIS A 76 4.61 -10.10 8.30
CA HIS A 76 5.96 -10.38 8.77
C HIS A 76 6.90 -9.25 8.39
N LEU A 77 7.79 -8.92 9.32
CA LEU A 77 8.91 -7.99 9.14
C LEU A 77 10.20 -8.79 9.16
N GLY A 78 11.07 -8.56 8.19
CA GLY A 78 12.38 -9.19 8.07
C GLY A 78 13.49 -8.17 7.88
N TYR A 79 14.62 -8.40 8.54
CA TYR A 79 15.87 -7.68 8.34
C TYR A 79 16.90 -8.66 7.77
N PHE A 80 17.49 -8.30 6.64
CA PHE A 80 18.53 -9.10 6.00
C PHE A 80 19.81 -8.27 5.90
N THR A 81 20.84 -8.67 6.64
CA THR A 81 22.12 -7.96 6.65
C THR A 81 23.12 -8.69 5.76
N THR A 82 23.71 -7.95 4.81
CA THR A 82 24.87 -8.43 4.06
C THR A 82 26.14 -7.76 4.58
N TYR A 83 27.21 -8.54 4.68
CA TYR A 83 28.50 -8.12 5.22
C TYR A 83 29.52 -8.05 4.09
N ASP A 84 29.97 -6.84 3.75
CA ASP A 84 31.08 -6.68 2.81
C ASP A 84 32.40 -6.67 3.57
N VAL A 85 33.06 -7.83 3.61
CA VAL A 85 34.37 -8.02 4.26
C VAL A 85 35.44 -7.08 3.68
N SER A 86 35.30 -6.64 2.43
CA SER A 86 36.25 -5.74 1.78
C SER A 86 36.06 -4.27 2.17
N ARG A 87 34.86 -3.89 2.62
CA ARG A 87 34.51 -2.49 2.95
C ARG A 87 34.23 -2.25 4.43
N ALA A 88 34.10 -3.32 5.24
CA ALA A 88 33.66 -3.24 6.63
C ALA A 88 32.34 -2.45 6.80
N VAL A 89 31.44 -2.58 5.81
CA VAL A 89 30.12 -1.95 5.80
C VAL A 89 29.05 -3.03 5.84
N ASP A 90 28.13 -2.89 6.79
CA ASP A 90 26.94 -3.71 6.90
C ASP A 90 25.80 -3.05 6.11
N HIS A 91 25.19 -3.80 5.19
CA HIS A 91 24.01 -3.36 4.46
C HIS A 91 22.76 -4.07 4.99
N VAL A 92 21.90 -3.32 5.67
CA VAL A 92 20.64 -3.83 6.23
C VAL A 92 19.49 -3.59 5.25
N HIS A 93 18.92 -4.69 4.75
CA HIS A 93 17.76 -4.68 3.87
C HIS A 93 16.50 -5.05 4.64
N VAL A 94 15.58 -4.09 4.77
CA VAL A 94 14.26 -4.30 5.38
C VAL A 94 13.29 -4.85 4.35
N THR A 95 12.53 -5.88 4.69
CA THR A 95 11.47 -6.44 3.85
C THR A 95 10.23 -6.72 4.69
N VAL A 96 9.07 -6.31 4.18
CA VAL A 96 7.78 -6.63 4.80
C VAL A 96 7.01 -7.60 3.89
N THR A 97 6.38 -8.61 4.47
CA THR A 97 5.49 -9.51 3.71
C THR A 97 4.14 -9.63 4.35
N CYS A 98 3.11 -9.87 3.55
CA CYS A 98 1.76 -10.10 4.05
C CYS A 98 0.91 -10.93 3.08
N GLY A 99 -0.28 -11.31 3.55
CA GLY A 99 -1.39 -11.72 2.70
C GLY A 99 -1.95 -10.54 1.91
N ALA A 100 -2.68 -10.82 0.84
CA ALA A 100 -3.32 -9.78 0.04
C ALA A 100 -4.26 -8.93 0.91
N PRO A 101 -4.21 -7.59 0.78
CA PRO A 101 -5.21 -6.70 1.37
C PRO A 101 -6.61 -6.99 0.80
N THR A 102 -7.35 -7.88 1.45
CA THR A 102 -8.69 -8.29 1.02
C THR A 102 -9.43 -8.94 2.19
N PRO A 103 -10.75 -8.70 2.35
CA PRO A 103 -11.49 -9.25 3.45
C PRO A 103 -12.12 -10.60 3.02
N HIS A 104 -11.32 -11.67 3.10
CA HIS A 104 -11.73 -12.99 2.58
C HIS A 104 -12.98 -13.59 3.26
N GLY A 105 -13.35 -13.09 4.44
CA GLY A 105 -14.53 -13.55 5.19
C GLY A 105 -15.84 -12.97 4.70
N LEU A 106 -15.83 -11.92 3.86
CA LEU A 106 -17.08 -11.29 3.43
C LEU A 106 -17.89 -12.17 2.46
N PRO A 107 -19.24 -12.12 2.56
CA PRO A 107 -20.11 -12.88 1.68
C PRO A 107 -20.02 -12.37 0.22
N ASP A 108 -19.98 -11.05 0.02
CA ASP A 108 -19.86 -10.44 -1.32
C ASP A 108 -18.49 -10.75 -1.93
N LYS A 109 -18.52 -11.22 -3.19
CA LYS A 109 -17.36 -11.68 -3.96
C LYS A 109 -16.86 -10.66 -4.98
N ARG A 110 -17.58 -9.56 -5.18
CA ARG A 110 -17.14 -8.42 -6.00
C ARG A 110 -15.96 -7.72 -5.32
N GLY A 111 -14.95 -7.37 -6.12
CA GLY A 111 -13.84 -6.53 -5.67
C GLY A 111 -14.22 -5.06 -5.62
N LEU A 112 -13.36 -4.23 -5.02
CA LEU A 112 -13.61 -2.79 -4.88
C LEU A 112 -13.81 -2.06 -6.22
N LEU A 113 -13.04 -2.33 -7.27
CA LEU A 113 -13.25 -1.81 -8.63
C LEU A 113 -14.58 -2.31 -9.22
N ASP A 114 -14.94 -3.58 -9.01
CA ASP A 114 -16.20 -4.12 -9.54
C ASP A 114 -17.40 -3.39 -8.91
N LEU A 115 -17.26 -3.03 -7.63
CA LEU A 115 -18.22 -2.22 -6.89
C LEU A 115 -18.21 -0.75 -7.37
N GLU A 116 -17.06 -0.15 -7.68
CA GLU A 116 -16.96 1.19 -8.28
C GLU A 116 -17.65 1.24 -9.66
N ASP A 117 -17.38 0.26 -10.53
CA ASP A 117 -17.99 0.16 -11.86
C ASP A 117 -19.51 -0.06 -11.75
N SER A 118 -19.94 -0.90 -10.81
CA SER A 118 -21.36 -1.10 -10.50
C SER A 118 -22.03 0.19 -10.04
N MET A 119 -21.35 1.03 -9.26
CA MET A 119 -21.88 2.33 -8.84
C MET A 119 -21.93 3.34 -9.98
N MET A 120 -20.93 3.36 -10.86
CA MET A 120 -20.92 4.26 -12.02
C MET A 120 -22.02 3.88 -13.02
N THR A 121 -22.22 2.59 -13.27
CA THR A 121 -23.22 2.09 -14.23
C THR A 121 -24.65 2.29 -13.72
N ASN A 122 -24.87 2.16 -12.40
CA ASN A 122 -26.18 2.29 -11.78
C ASN A 122 -26.44 3.66 -11.13
N CYS A 123 -25.68 4.69 -11.49
CA CYS A 123 -25.80 6.02 -10.87
C CYS A 123 -27.19 6.68 -11.02
N ASN A 124 -27.97 6.26 -12.02
CA ASN A 124 -29.33 6.75 -12.30
C ASN A 124 -30.44 5.88 -11.66
N LEU A 125 -30.10 4.75 -11.02
CA LEU A 125 -31.07 3.87 -10.37
C LEU A 125 -31.12 4.20 -8.87
N VAL A 126 -32.16 4.92 -8.46
CA VAL A 126 -32.47 5.21 -7.06
C VAL A 126 -32.63 3.87 -6.30
N GLY A 127 -31.97 3.72 -5.15
CA GLY A 127 -31.97 2.48 -4.35
C GLY A 127 -30.72 1.61 -4.54
N VAL A 128 -30.47 1.10 -5.76
CA VAL A 128 -29.35 0.15 -6.06
C VAL A 128 -27.96 0.78 -5.82
N GLY A 129 -27.82 2.07 -6.12
CA GLY A 129 -26.59 2.82 -5.86
C GLY A 129 -26.24 2.93 -4.37
N PHE A 130 -27.26 3.03 -3.49
CA PHE A 130 -27.04 3.10 -2.04
C PHE A 130 -26.49 1.80 -1.48
N GLN A 131 -27.03 0.65 -1.92
CA GLN A 131 -26.60 -0.66 -1.45
C GLN A 131 -25.15 -0.95 -1.82
N THR A 132 -24.81 -0.75 -3.09
CA THR A 132 -23.46 -0.98 -3.61
C THR A 132 -22.44 -0.08 -2.92
N LYS A 133 -22.79 1.19 -2.66
CA LYS A 133 -21.92 2.15 -1.97
C LYS A 133 -21.59 1.71 -0.54
N GLN A 134 -22.56 1.20 0.21
CA GLN A 134 -22.31 0.75 1.58
C GLN A 134 -21.40 -0.48 1.62
N VAL A 135 -21.66 -1.46 0.75
CA VAL A 135 -20.80 -2.66 0.63
C VAL A 135 -19.37 -2.26 0.28
N TYR A 136 -19.20 -1.33 -0.66
CA TYR A 136 -17.90 -0.78 -1.01
C TYR A 136 -17.21 -0.11 0.16
N MET A 137 -17.89 0.78 0.89
CA MET A 137 -17.27 1.49 2.01
C MET A 137 -16.83 0.53 3.11
N TYR A 138 -17.70 -0.41 3.49
CA TYR A 138 -17.38 -1.43 4.49
C TYR A 138 -16.19 -2.30 4.05
N ARG A 139 -16.21 -2.81 2.82
CA ARG A 139 -15.10 -3.59 2.25
C ARG A 139 -13.80 -2.79 2.21
N LYS A 140 -13.87 -1.51 1.80
CA LYS A 140 -12.73 -0.62 1.64
C LYS A 140 -12.07 -0.32 2.99
N ILE A 141 -12.84 -0.04 4.03
CA ILE A 141 -12.30 0.22 5.38
C ILE A 141 -11.45 -0.96 5.86
N LEU A 142 -11.92 -2.19 5.65
CA LEU A 142 -11.16 -3.40 6.03
C LEU A 142 -9.88 -3.55 5.22
N CYS A 143 -9.93 -3.36 3.90
CA CYS A 143 -8.72 -3.45 3.05
C CYS A 143 -7.70 -2.36 3.42
N VAL A 144 -8.17 -1.12 3.63
CA VAL A 144 -7.32 0.01 3.99
C VAL A 144 -6.69 -0.20 5.36
N SER A 145 -7.43 -0.70 6.36
CA SER A 145 -6.88 -1.06 7.68
C SER A 145 -5.73 -2.05 7.57
N GLN A 146 -5.89 -3.11 6.75
CA GLN A 146 -4.84 -4.09 6.49
C GLN A 146 -3.62 -3.40 5.85
N SER A 147 -3.81 -2.61 4.79
CA SER A 147 -2.74 -1.89 4.10
C SER A 147 -2.04 -0.84 4.97
N LEU A 148 -2.78 -0.16 5.85
CA LEU A 148 -2.26 0.85 6.76
C LEU A 148 -1.31 0.24 7.79
N SER A 149 -1.65 -0.94 8.31
CA SER A 149 -0.78 -1.71 9.21
C SER A 149 0.56 -2.00 8.54
N VAL A 150 0.54 -2.41 7.27
CA VAL A 150 1.76 -2.72 6.51
C VAL A 150 2.58 -1.45 6.22
N LEU A 151 1.94 -0.33 5.87
CA LEU A 151 2.60 0.96 5.67
C LEU A 151 3.35 1.39 6.94
N VAL A 152 2.66 1.37 8.08
CA VAL A 152 3.26 1.73 9.38
C VAL A 152 4.42 0.82 9.72
N THR A 153 4.25 -0.51 9.59
CA THR A 153 5.33 -1.47 9.83
C THR A 153 6.54 -1.20 8.94
N SER A 154 6.32 -0.97 7.64
CA SER A 154 7.41 -0.70 6.69
C SER A 154 8.12 0.63 7.00
N PHE A 155 7.36 1.70 7.25
CA PHE A 155 7.93 3.01 7.56
C PHE A 155 8.74 2.99 8.85
N MET A 156 8.19 2.41 9.93
CA MET A 156 8.88 2.36 11.23
C MET A 156 10.18 1.54 11.15
N ALA A 157 10.18 0.40 10.46
CA ALA A 157 11.38 -0.40 10.26
C ALA A 157 12.42 0.30 9.38
N MET A 158 11.98 1.02 8.34
CA MET A 158 12.88 1.82 7.50
C MET A 158 13.45 3.04 8.25
N LEU A 159 12.66 3.66 9.14
CA LEU A 159 13.10 4.75 10.02
C LEU A 159 14.13 4.25 11.04
N GLU A 160 13.89 3.10 11.66
CA GLU A 160 14.85 2.43 12.54
C GLU A 160 16.17 2.16 11.82
N ARG A 161 16.11 1.65 10.58
CA ARG A 161 17.32 1.47 9.75
C ARG A 161 18.05 2.79 9.52
N CYS A 162 17.34 3.88 9.22
CA CYS A 162 17.97 5.19 9.05
C CYS A 162 18.67 5.65 10.33
N TYR A 163 18.06 5.40 11.49
CA TYR A 163 18.66 5.71 12.78
C TYR A 163 19.92 4.88 13.08
N VAL A 164 19.87 3.56 12.86
CA VAL A 164 21.01 2.66 13.09
C VAL A 164 22.18 2.99 12.15
N CYS A 165 21.89 3.40 10.92
CA CYS A 165 22.91 3.71 9.90
C CYS A 165 23.29 5.20 9.81
N ASP A 166 22.76 6.07 10.67
CA ASP A 166 22.93 7.53 10.61
C ASP A 166 22.62 8.15 9.22
N ASP A 167 21.57 7.64 8.56
CA ASP A 167 21.22 7.95 7.18
C ASP A 167 20.25 9.15 7.10
N VAL A 168 20.74 10.31 7.54
CA VAL A 168 19.99 11.57 7.52
C VAL A 168 19.60 11.98 6.09
N ALA A 169 20.41 11.62 5.09
CA ALA A 169 20.14 11.90 3.68
C ALA A 169 18.85 11.24 3.19
N THR A 170 18.57 10.00 3.58
CA THR A 170 17.31 9.32 3.25
C THR A 170 16.12 10.03 3.88
N LEU A 171 16.23 10.48 5.13
CA LEU A 171 15.16 11.21 5.80
C LEU A 171 14.88 12.57 5.15
N GLN A 172 15.93 13.27 4.71
CA GLN A 172 15.79 14.52 3.97
C GLN A 172 15.07 14.29 2.64
N GLN A 173 15.38 13.19 1.95
CA GLN A 173 14.69 12.80 0.73
C GLN A 173 13.20 12.54 0.99
N TRP A 174 12.86 11.79 2.05
CA TRP A 174 11.46 11.54 2.41
C TRP A 174 10.71 12.80 2.83
N ALA A 175 11.36 13.71 3.56
CA ALA A 175 10.78 15.01 3.89
C ALA A 175 10.40 15.79 2.61
N THR A 176 11.24 15.71 1.57
CA THR A 176 11.10 16.49 0.34
C THR A 176 10.14 15.84 -0.67
N HIS A 177 10.23 14.53 -0.85
CA HIS A 177 9.55 13.81 -1.94
C HIS A 177 8.49 12.81 -1.46
N GLY A 178 8.42 12.56 -0.15
CA GLY A 178 7.56 11.55 0.45
C GLY A 178 8.24 10.18 0.59
N PHE A 179 7.56 9.26 1.27
CA PHE A 179 7.97 7.89 1.46
C PHE A 179 7.44 7.00 0.32
N LEU A 180 8.33 6.61 -0.60
CA LEU A 180 8.03 5.62 -1.63
C LEU A 180 7.83 4.25 -0.99
N LEU A 181 6.64 3.67 -1.19
CA LEU A 181 6.30 2.33 -0.70
C LEU A 181 5.90 1.45 -1.87
N GLN A 182 6.78 0.53 -2.26
CA GLN A 182 6.50 -0.42 -3.33
C GLN A 182 5.88 -1.71 -2.79
N TRP A 183 4.77 -2.08 -3.39
CA TRP A 183 4.06 -3.33 -3.18
C TRP A 183 4.28 -4.24 -4.38
N GLU A 184 4.82 -5.43 -4.11
CA GLU A 184 4.95 -6.52 -5.05
C GLU A 184 3.79 -7.50 -4.86
N SER A 185 3.04 -7.74 -5.93
CA SER A 185 1.89 -8.62 -5.93
C SER A 185 2.15 -9.88 -6.74
N LEU A 186 2.07 -11.01 -6.06
CA LEU A 186 2.25 -12.35 -6.64
C LEU A 186 0.90 -13.05 -6.91
N VAL A 187 -0.22 -12.37 -6.67
CA VAL A 187 -1.56 -12.89 -6.95
C VAL A 187 -1.84 -12.87 -8.44
N SER A 188 -2.59 -13.86 -8.92
CA SER A 188 -3.04 -13.88 -10.32
C SER A 188 -4.08 -12.80 -10.57
N SER A 189 -4.00 -12.17 -11.74
CA SER A 189 -5.03 -11.24 -12.22
C SER A 189 -6.25 -11.97 -12.78
N GLN A 190 -6.43 -13.26 -12.48
CA GLN A 190 -7.50 -14.08 -13.02
C GLN A 190 -8.12 -14.99 -11.97
N GLY A 191 -9.34 -15.45 -12.28
CA GLY A 191 -10.09 -16.40 -11.46
C GLY A 191 -10.25 -15.93 -10.02
N LYS A 192 -10.06 -16.85 -9.07
CA LYS A 192 -10.33 -16.61 -7.64
C LYS A 192 -9.41 -15.58 -6.98
N GLU A 193 -8.33 -15.15 -7.65
CA GLU A 193 -7.38 -14.16 -7.13
C GLU A 193 -7.59 -12.76 -7.69
N TYR A 194 -8.38 -12.61 -8.76
CA TYR A 194 -8.71 -11.32 -9.36
C TYR A 194 -9.29 -10.32 -8.34
N THR A 195 -10.29 -10.74 -7.57
CA THR A 195 -10.88 -9.94 -6.49
C THR A 195 -9.83 -9.45 -5.48
N MET A 196 -8.79 -10.25 -5.23
CA MET A 196 -7.73 -9.88 -4.28
C MET A 196 -6.86 -8.77 -4.84
N LEU A 197 -6.45 -8.87 -6.11
CA LEU A 197 -5.67 -7.82 -6.78
C LEU A 197 -6.47 -6.52 -6.87
N ASN A 198 -7.75 -6.65 -7.22
CA ASN A 198 -8.72 -5.58 -7.32
C ASN A 198 -8.89 -4.81 -5.98
N ASP A 199 -9.14 -5.53 -4.88
CA ASP A 199 -9.22 -4.93 -3.55
C ASP A 199 -7.89 -4.27 -3.13
N SER A 200 -6.79 -4.99 -3.34
CA SER A 200 -5.45 -4.53 -2.95
C SER A 200 -5.09 -3.25 -3.67
N TRP A 201 -5.40 -3.14 -4.96
CA TRP A 201 -5.12 -1.94 -5.74
C TRP A 201 -5.80 -0.70 -5.15
N ILE A 202 -7.11 -0.77 -4.89
CA ILE A 202 -7.85 0.36 -4.31
C ILE A 202 -7.33 0.71 -2.92
N ALA A 203 -7.05 -0.29 -2.07
CA ALA A 203 -6.55 -0.07 -0.72
C ALA A 203 -5.16 0.58 -0.73
N ILE A 204 -4.22 0.05 -1.52
CA ILE A 204 -2.86 0.55 -1.65
C ILE A 204 -2.85 1.96 -2.25
N LYS A 205 -3.63 2.20 -3.31
CA LYS A 205 -3.76 3.54 -3.89
C LYS A 205 -4.33 4.55 -2.88
N THR A 206 -5.25 4.10 -2.02
CA THR A 206 -5.82 4.95 -0.96
C THR A 206 -4.78 5.39 0.07
N LEU A 207 -3.68 4.64 0.25
CA LEU A 207 -2.58 5.07 1.13
C LEU A 207 -1.97 6.41 0.73
N GLY A 208 -2.06 6.83 -0.52
CA GLY A 208 -1.60 8.15 -0.98
C GLY A 208 -2.41 9.32 -0.43
N ARG A 209 -3.51 9.06 0.29
CA ARG A 209 -4.27 10.07 1.05
C ARG A 209 -3.77 10.24 2.48
N PHE A 210 -2.81 9.42 2.91
CA PHE A 210 -2.23 9.48 4.24
C PHE A 210 -0.90 10.25 4.17
N ALA A 211 -0.65 11.04 5.21
CA ALA A 211 0.63 11.64 5.49
C ALA A 211 1.13 11.15 6.85
N LEU A 212 2.44 11.04 7.00
CA LEU A 212 3.09 10.56 8.22
C LEU A 212 3.67 11.76 8.98
N HIS A 213 3.31 11.89 10.24
CA HIS A 213 3.86 12.89 11.16
C HIS A 213 4.61 12.16 12.25
N VAL A 214 5.94 12.24 12.22
CA VAL A 214 6.78 11.61 13.25
C VAL A 214 6.79 12.53 14.47
N VAL A 215 6.45 12.00 15.64
CA VAL A 215 6.38 12.77 16.88
C VAL A 215 7.30 12.18 17.93
N ALA A 216 7.91 13.03 18.76
CA ALA A 216 8.71 12.57 19.89
C ALA A 216 7.80 11.86 20.90
N HIS A 217 8.22 10.69 21.37
CA HIS A 217 7.58 10.03 22.49
C HIS A 217 7.58 10.99 23.71
N PRO A 218 6.43 11.22 24.37
CA PRO A 218 6.39 11.99 25.61
C PRO A 218 7.18 11.28 26.71
N ASP A 219 7.88 12.02 27.58
CA ASP A 219 8.50 11.41 28.76
C ASP A 219 7.38 10.97 29.69
N PHE A 220 7.27 9.67 29.94
CA PHE A 220 6.49 9.19 31.06
C PHE A 220 7.39 8.28 31.90
N GLU A 221 7.72 8.75 33.10
CA GLU A 221 8.29 7.95 34.17
C GLU A 221 7.15 7.17 34.85
N GLY A 222 6.95 5.91 34.45
CA GLY A 222 6.00 5.03 35.12
C GLY A 222 5.82 3.68 34.40
N GLU A 223 6.06 2.58 35.11
CA GLU A 223 5.96 1.19 34.61
C GLU A 223 4.51 0.74 34.31
N SER A 224 3.52 1.60 34.50
CA SER A 224 2.10 1.32 34.27
C SER A 224 1.49 2.41 33.41
N MET A 225 1.07 2.07 32.18
CA MET A 225 0.25 2.83 31.19
C MET A 225 0.97 3.13 29.85
N PRO A 226 0.21 3.26 28.73
CA PRO A 226 0.45 2.54 27.50
C PRO A 226 1.53 3.19 26.63
N THR A 227 2.20 2.35 25.82
CA THR A 227 2.97 2.81 24.66
C THR A 227 2.17 3.89 23.92
N PRO A 228 2.73 5.08 23.66
CA PRO A 228 2.02 6.16 23.00
C PRO A 228 1.46 5.61 21.71
N MET A 229 0.16 5.81 21.57
CA MET A 229 -0.58 5.17 20.52
C MET A 229 -0.41 5.97 19.23
N ILE A 230 -0.18 5.23 18.15
CA ILE A 230 -0.40 5.76 16.80
C ILE A 230 -1.85 6.24 16.76
N HIS A 231 -2.05 7.52 16.43
CA HIS A 231 -3.37 8.09 16.24
C HIS A 231 -3.48 8.69 14.85
N MET A 232 -4.71 8.75 14.36
CA MET A 232 -5.06 9.22 13.03
C MET A 232 -5.99 10.41 13.16
N GLU A 233 -5.67 11.47 12.45
CA GLU A 233 -6.52 12.65 12.31
C GLU A 233 -6.96 12.81 10.86
N THR A 234 -8.13 13.40 10.65
CA THR A 234 -8.59 13.77 9.31
C THR A 234 -8.11 15.19 9.02
N THR A 235 -7.63 15.44 7.80
CA THR A 235 -7.20 16.78 7.38
C THR A 235 -8.38 17.76 7.39
N GLU A 236 -8.11 19.06 7.56
CA GLU A 236 -9.14 20.10 7.62
C GLU A 236 -10.07 20.11 6.38
N ASP A 237 -9.50 19.81 5.20
CA ASP A 237 -10.24 19.72 3.94
C ASP A 237 -11.04 18.41 3.77
N GLN A 238 -10.95 17.49 4.74
CA GLN A 238 -11.51 16.14 4.74
C GLN A 238 -11.10 15.27 3.54
N LYS A 239 -9.98 15.61 2.88
CA LYS A 239 -9.48 14.86 1.71
C LYS A 239 -8.31 13.93 2.04
N GLY A 240 -7.79 13.95 3.25
CA GLY A 240 -6.68 13.11 3.66
C GLY A 240 -6.69 12.77 5.14
N TYR A 241 -5.65 12.06 5.55
CA TYR A 241 -5.44 11.63 6.92
C TYR A 241 -3.99 11.89 7.33
N VAL A 242 -3.77 12.25 8.59
CA VAL A 242 -2.43 12.38 9.18
C VAL A 242 -2.27 11.28 10.22
N LEU A 243 -1.23 10.46 10.06
CA LEU A 243 -0.83 9.46 11.04
C LEU A 243 0.27 10.01 11.91
N HIS A 244 0.01 10.14 13.20
CA HIS A 244 0.98 10.54 14.18
C HIS A 244 1.72 9.31 14.72
N LEU A 245 3.01 9.24 14.44
CA LEU A 245 3.88 8.09 14.71
C LEU A 245 4.87 8.44 15.83
N PRO A 246 4.60 8.02 17.08
CA PRO A 246 5.50 8.30 18.19
C PRO A 246 6.76 7.45 18.09
N VAL A 247 7.93 8.09 18.24
CA VAL A 247 9.24 7.45 18.20
C VAL A 247 10.10 7.84 19.40
N PRO A 248 11.06 7.01 19.83
CA PRO A 248 11.99 7.37 20.90
C PRO A 248 12.70 8.70 20.60
N ARG A 249 13.00 9.49 21.64
CA ARG A 249 13.58 10.83 21.47
C ARG A 249 14.92 10.84 20.74
N ALA A 250 15.74 9.81 20.94
CA ALA A 250 16.99 9.66 20.20
C ALA A 250 16.75 9.53 18.68
N VAL A 251 15.70 8.80 18.27
CA VAL A 251 15.28 8.69 16.87
C VAL A 251 14.73 10.03 16.37
N PHE A 252 13.88 10.69 17.16
CA PHE A 252 13.32 12.00 16.80
C PHE A 252 14.39 13.08 16.62
N ALA A 253 15.43 13.09 17.46
CA ALA A 253 16.51 14.06 17.41
C ALA A 253 17.33 13.98 16.11
N MET A 254 17.44 12.79 15.51
CA MET A 254 18.16 12.56 14.25
C MET A 254 17.38 13.04 13.02
N LEU A 255 16.06 13.19 13.11
CA LEU A 255 15.24 13.68 12.00
C LEU A 255 15.73 15.07 11.53
N PRO A 256 15.72 15.36 10.22
CA PRO A 256 15.89 16.71 9.69
C PRO A 256 15.04 17.76 10.40
N GLU A 257 15.55 18.99 10.49
CA GLU A 257 14.88 20.09 11.22
C GLU A 257 13.43 20.30 10.79
N VAL A 258 13.18 20.25 9.48
CA VAL A 258 11.83 20.42 8.93
C VAL A 258 10.83 19.38 9.46
N LEU A 259 11.25 18.13 9.64
CA LEU A 259 10.41 17.06 10.19
C LEU A 259 10.22 17.24 11.70
N ARG A 260 11.26 17.67 12.43
CA ARG A 260 11.13 17.99 13.86
C ARG A 260 10.19 19.17 14.10
N ASN A 261 10.09 20.09 13.14
CA ASN A 261 9.16 21.22 13.16
C ASN A 261 7.74 20.86 12.69
N GLY A 262 7.44 19.57 12.53
CA GLY A 262 6.10 19.08 12.24
C GLY A 262 5.76 18.92 10.75
N GLN A 263 6.73 19.02 9.85
CA GLN A 263 6.46 18.73 8.43
C GLN A 263 6.01 17.27 8.27
N HIS A 264 4.92 17.08 7.55
CA HIS A 264 4.42 15.75 7.22
C HIS A 264 5.17 15.13 6.04
N ILE A 265 5.34 13.82 6.07
CA ILE A 265 5.89 13.01 4.98
C ILE A 265 4.72 12.45 4.17
N ALA A 266 4.61 12.83 2.90
CA ALA A 266 3.60 12.24 2.01
C ALA A 266 3.89 10.75 1.76
N VAL A 267 2.85 9.94 1.55
CA VAL A 267 3.03 8.52 1.18
C VAL A 267 2.90 8.38 -0.34
N VAL A 268 3.87 7.71 -0.97
CA VAL A 268 3.88 7.45 -2.41
C VAL A 268 3.76 5.94 -2.64
N PRO A 269 2.53 5.37 -2.62
CA PRO A 269 2.33 3.95 -2.81
C PRO A 269 2.36 3.57 -4.29
N VAL A 270 3.09 2.51 -4.62
CA VAL A 270 3.11 1.93 -5.96
C VAL A 270 2.94 0.42 -5.89
N LEU A 271 2.26 -0.15 -6.87
CA LEU A 271 1.95 -1.58 -6.94
C LEU A 271 2.45 -2.14 -8.28
N PHE A 272 3.28 -3.17 -8.21
CA PHE A 272 3.65 -3.97 -9.37
C PHE A 272 3.17 -5.40 -9.17
N SER A 273 2.46 -5.93 -10.16
CA SER A 273 1.79 -7.22 -10.09
C SER A 273 2.22 -8.11 -11.24
N GLN A 274 2.51 -9.38 -10.91
CA GLN A 274 2.71 -10.44 -11.88
C GLN A 274 2.24 -11.76 -11.26
N GLY A 275 1.16 -12.33 -11.80
CA GLY A 275 0.69 -13.65 -11.38
C GLY A 275 1.72 -14.75 -11.67
N ILE A 276 2.14 -15.51 -10.65
CA ILE A 276 3.12 -16.61 -10.80
C ILE A 276 2.44 -18.00 -10.94
N ASN A 277 1.13 -18.11 -10.75
CA ASN A 277 0.40 -19.40 -10.75
C ASN A 277 0.28 -20.06 -12.15
N GLU A 278 0.10 -21.39 -12.22
CA GLU A 278 -0.07 -22.17 -13.47
C GLU A 278 -1.29 -21.72 -14.29
N MET A 279 -2.39 -21.37 -13.62
CA MET A 279 -3.60 -20.85 -14.27
C MET A 279 -3.34 -19.50 -14.97
N GLN A 280 -2.36 -18.71 -14.52
CA GLN A 280 -1.93 -17.49 -15.24
C GLN A 280 -1.23 -17.84 -16.57
N THR A 281 -0.60 -19.01 -16.67
CA THR A 281 -0.01 -19.48 -17.94
C THR A 281 -1.12 -19.82 -18.95
N VAL A 282 -2.19 -20.49 -18.51
CA VAL A 282 -3.32 -20.87 -19.36
C VAL A 282 -4.14 -19.65 -19.79
N ALA A 283 -4.39 -18.76 -18.84
CA ALA A 283 -4.94 -17.43 -19.01
C ALA A 283 -4.29 -16.61 -20.14
N ASN A 284 -2.96 -16.49 -20.12
CA ASN A 284 -2.21 -15.75 -21.12
C ASN A 284 -2.31 -16.39 -22.52
N LEU A 285 -2.55 -17.70 -22.61
CA LEU A 285 -2.74 -18.42 -23.87
C LEU A 285 -4.15 -18.27 -24.48
N LEU A 286 -5.16 -17.99 -23.65
CA LEU A 286 -6.57 -17.94 -24.05
C LEU A 286 -7.11 -16.53 -24.31
N GLY A 287 -6.30 -15.49 -24.14
CA GLY A 287 -6.63 -14.12 -24.57
C GLY A 287 -7.87 -13.53 -23.89
N SER A 288 -8.03 -13.71 -22.58
CA SER A 288 -9.13 -13.10 -21.82
C SER A 288 -8.91 -11.59 -21.59
N THR A 289 -10.01 -10.84 -21.52
CA THR A 289 -10.10 -9.39 -21.25
C THR A 289 -9.50 -8.96 -19.89
N ASP A 290 -9.13 -9.91 -19.02
CA ASP A 290 -8.58 -9.69 -17.68
C ASP A 290 -7.07 -9.38 -17.64
N VAL A 291 -6.42 -9.33 -18.81
CA VAL A 291 -5.02 -8.87 -18.98
C VAL A 291 -4.91 -7.34 -18.76
N ASP A 292 -6.03 -6.62 -18.81
CA ASP A 292 -6.04 -5.15 -18.69
C ASP A 292 -5.75 -4.63 -17.28
N LEU A 293 -6.25 -5.28 -16.22
CA LEU A 293 -6.10 -4.73 -14.86
C LEU A 293 -4.63 -4.71 -14.40
N GLN A 294 -3.93 -5.85 -14.52
CA GLN A 294 -2.52 -5.95 -14.13
C GLN A 294 -1.67 -4.93 -14.90
N HIS A 295 -1.82 -4.90 -16.23
CA HIS A 295 -1.07 -4.00 -17.07
C HIS A 295 -1.37 -2.53 -16.74
N ASN A 296 -2.64 -2.16 -16.55
CA ASN A 296 -3.02 -0.80 -16.20
C ASN A 296 -2.45 -0.37 -14.84
N ILE A 297 -2.45 -1.26 -13.84
CA ILE A 297 -1.81 -1.01 -12.54
C ILE A 297 -0.30 -0.78 -12.73
N ASN A 298 0.39 -1.70 -13.41
CA ASN A 298 1.83 -1.64 -13.62
C ASN A 298 2.24 -0.39 -14.40
N LYS A 299 1.47 -0.02 -15.44
CA LYS A 299 1.67 1.19 -16.23
C LYS A 299 1.48 2.48 -15.43
N LEU A 300 0.42 2.58 -14.63
CA LEU A 300 0.22 3.74 -13.74
C LEU A 300 1.36 3.87 -12.74
N CYS A 301 1.75 2.74 -12.11
CA CYS A 301 2.78 2.73 -11.09
C CYS A 301 4.17 3.00 -11.66
N ALA A 302 4.50 2.51 -12.85
CA ALA A 302 5.74 2.84 -13.55
C ALA A 302 5.86 4.35 -13.79
N LYS A 303 4.76 5.02 -14.19
CA LYS A 303 4.74 6.47 -14.36
C LYS A 303 4.94 7.21 -13.02
N THR A 304 4.31 6.74 -11.94
CA THR A 304 4.51 7.33 -10.60
C THR A 304 5.97 7.20 -10.15
N VAL A 305 6.58 6.02 -10.31
CA VAL A 305 8.00 5.81 -9.95
C VAL A 305 8.92 6.67 -10.82
N GLU A 306 8.65 6.79 -12.12
CA GLU A 306 9.40 7.69 -13.01
C GLU A 306 9.36 9.14 -12.51
N MET A 307 8.18 9.65 -12.17
CA MET A 307 8.04 11.02 -11.66
C MET A 307 8.76 11.21 -10.33
N TYR A 308 8.64 10.24 -9.42
CA TYR A 308 9.34 10.27 -8.14
C TYR A 308 10.86 10.23 -8.32
N ALA A 309 11.37 9.35 -9.19
CA ALA A 309 12.79 9.23 -9.46
C ALA A 309 13.35 10.51 -10.08
N ALA A 310 12.67 11.11 -11.07
CA ALA A 310 13.06 12.39 -11.65
C ALA A 310 13.16 13.48 -10.57
N ALA A 311 12.15 13.59 -9.69
CA ALA A 311 12.16 14.57 -8.61
C ALA A 311 13.36 14.39 -7.65
N VAL A 312 13.70 13.14 -7.30
CA VAL A 312 14.86 12.83 -6.44
C VAL A 312 16.19 13.17 -7.13
N LEU A 313 16.32 12.80 -8.41
CA LEU A 313 17.55 13.02 -9.18
C LEU A 313 17.79 14.52 -9.43
N ASP A 314 16.74 15.30 -9.70
CA ASP A 314 16.82 16.74 -9.97
C ASP A 314 17.11 17.55 -8.70
N ALA A 315 16.54 17.15 -7.56
CA ALA A 315 16.64 17.90 -6.30
C ALA A 315 17.95 17.64 -5.53
N THR A 316 18.70 16.59 -5.88
CA THR A 316 19.91 16.19 -5.13
C THR A 316 21.17 16.63 -5.89
N PRO A 317 21.76 17.80 -5.59
CA PRO A 317 23.00 18.21 -6.23
C PRO A 317 24.13 17.23 -5.89
N GLN A 318 25.02 16.98 -6.87
CA GLN A 318 26.23 16.15 -6.73
C GLN A 318 26.00 14.64 -6.51
N LEU A 319 24.87 14.08 -6.95
CA LEU A 319 24.74 12.62 -7.04
C LEU A 319 25.82 12.03 -7.96
N PRO A 320 26.45 10.90 -7.59
CA PRO A 320 27.43 10.26 -8.46
C PRO A 320 26.83 9.89 -9.82
N MET A 321 27.53 10.22 -10.92
CA MET A 321 27.05 9.95 -12.28
C MET A 321 26.67 8.48 -12.51
N HIS A 322 27.38 7.53 -11.90
CA HIS A 322 27.09 6.11 -11.99
C HIS A 322 25.74 5.74 -11.35
N PHE A 323 25.37 6.39 -10.23
CA PHE A 323 24.08 6.18 -9.58
C PHE A 323 22.94 6.69 -10.47
N VAL A 324 23.07 7.91 -11.00
CA VAL A 324 22.09 8.51 -11.90
C VAL A 324 21.89 7.65 -13.15
N ALA A 325 22.98 7.19 -13.76
CA ALA A 325 22.93 6.30 -14.93
C ALA A 325 22.21 4.98 -14.61
N HIS A 326 22.52 4.36 -13.46
CA HIS A 326 21.91 3.09 -13.06
C HIS A 326 20.40 3.22 -12.79
N VAL A 327 19.96 4.28 -12.10
CA VAL A 327 18.53 4.55 -11.88
C VAL A 327 17.80 4.74 -13.21
N ASN A 328 18.39 5.49 -14.15
CA ASN A 328 17.81 5.70 -15.48
C ASN A 328 17.74 4.42 -16.31
N GLU A 329 18.74 3.54 -16.21
CA GLU A 329 18.74 2.22 -16.87
C GLU A 329 17.65 1.31 -16.31
N LEU A 330 17.48 1.25 -14.98
CA LEU A 330 16.39 0.51 -14.34
C LEU A 330 15.02 1.05 -14.75
N LEU A 331 14.85 2.38 -14.83
CA LEU A 331 13.62 3.00 -15.31
C LEU A 331 13.32 2.65 -16.77
N ALA A 332 14.32 2.73 -17.65
CA ALA A 332 14.18 2.36 -19.05
C ALA A 332 13.78 0.89 -19.20
N THR A 333 14.43 0.01 -18.44
CA THR A 333 14.13 -1.42 -18.40
C THR A 333 12.71 -1.66 -17.90
N LEU A 334 12.30 -1.04 -16.80
CA LEU A 334 10.95 -1.18 -16.24
C LEU A 334 9.88 -0.78 -17.26
N LYS A 335 10.07 0.37 -17.92
CA LYS A 335 9.14 0.84 -18.97
C LYS A 335 9.05 -0.13 -20.14
N SER A 336 10.19 -0.66 -20.61
CA SER A 336 10.20 -1.67 -21.67
C SER A 336 9.42 -2.91 -21.26
N LEU A 337 9.67 -3.42 -20.05
CA LEU A 337 9.01 -4.62 -19.53
C LEU A 337 7.50 -4.44 -19.39
N VAL A 338 7.03 -3.26 -18.97
CA VAL A 338 5.59 -2.92 -18.90
C VAL A 338 4.96 -2.88 -20.28
N VAL A 339 5.64 -2.31 -21.28
CA VAL A 339 5.15 -2.30 -22.67
C VAL A 339 5.06 -3.73 -23.21
N ASP A 340 6.06 -4.56 -22.92
CA ASP A 340 6.11 -5.95 -23.36
C ASP A 340 5.00 -6.85 -22.78
N GLU A 341 4.41 -6.50 -21.62
CA GLU A 341 3.30 -7.26 -21.02
C GLU A 341 2.10 -7.44 -21.96
N THR A 342 1.86 -6.46 -22.83
CA THR A 342 0.71 -6.44 -23.76
C THR A 342 0.97 -7.20 -25.07
N ARG A 343 2.19 -7.69 -25.29
CA ARG A 343 2.53 -8.42 -26.52
C ARG A 343 2.02 -9.86 -26.42
N GLN A 344 1.36 -10.37 -27.47
CA GLN A 344 0.72 -11.70 -27.51
C GLN A 344 1.67 -12.89 -27.26
N THR A 345 2.98 -12.66 -27.21
CA THR A 345 4.02 -13.66 -26.90
C THR A 345 4.61 -13.54 -25.48
N ALA A 346 4.04 -12.69 -24.63
CA ALA A 346 4.60 -12.40 -23.31
C ALA A 346 4.55 -13.63 -22.38
N LYS A 347 5.73 -14.23 -22.15
CA LYS A 347 5.96 -15.13 -21.02
C LYS A 347 5.80 -14.35 -19.72
N LYS A 348 5.50 -15.05 -18.60
CA LYS A 348 5.46 -14.46 -17.25
C LYS A 348 6.68 -13.57 -17.03
N ASN A 349 6.47 -12.25 -16.94
CA ASN A 349 7.56 -11.29 -16.87
C ASN A 349 7.91 -10.99 -15.41
N TYR A 350 8.36 -12.02 -14.68
CA TYR A 350 8.76 -11.85 -13.28
C TYR A 350 9.93 -10.88 -13.11
N ARG A 351 10.73 -10.67 -14.17
CA ARG A 351 11.79 -9.66 -14.23
C ARG A 351 11.26 -8.24 -13.97
N LEU A 352 10.01 -7.94 -14.34
CA LEU A 352 9.36 -6.66 -14.01
C LEU A 352 9.34 -6.42 -12.50
N LEU A 353 8.99 -7.44 -11.72
CA LEU A 353 8.98 -7.34 -10.26
C LEU A 353 10.40 -7.13 -9.72
N LEU A 354 11.39 -7.85 -10.26
CA LEU A 354 12.80 -7.70 -9.88
C LEU A 354 13.37 -6.31 -10.18
N VAL A 355 13.04 -5.73 -11.33
CA VAL A 355 13.50 -4.38 -11.69
C VAL A 355 12.81 -3.33 -10.82
N ALA A 356 11.50 -3.45 -10.57
CA ALA A 356 10.78 -2.55 -9.66
C ALA A 356 11.32 -2.61 -8.22
N ALA A 357 11.66 -3.82 -7.79
CA ALA A 357 12.31 -4.10 -6.51
C ALA A 357 13.67 -3.40 -6.38
N ASP A 358 14.55 -3.58 -7.36
CA ASP A 358 15.89 -2.97 -7.40
C ASP A 358 15.77 -1.44 -7.43
N LEU A 359 14.90 -0.90 -8.30
CA LEU A 359 14.68 0.54 -8.44
C LEU A 359 14.17 1.17 -7.13
N THR A 360 13.25 0.51 -6.43
CA THR A 360 12.75 1.00 -5.14
C THR A 360 13.86 1.05 -4.09
N ARG A 361 14.76 0.05 -4.08
CA ARG A 361 15.92 0.03 -3.16
C ARG A 361 16.87 1.19 -3.48
N GLN A 362 17.18 1.42 -4.76
CA GLN A 362 18.01 2.55 -5.18
C GLN A 362 17.39 3.91 -4.79
N LEU A 363 16.05 4.00 -4.82
CA LEU A 363 15.29 5.19 -4.43
C LEU A 363 14.99 5.28 -2.92
N ARG A 364 15.62 4.43 -2.09
CA ARG A 364 15.47 4.38 -0.62
C ARG A 364 14.00 4.23 -0.16
N GLY A 365 13.20 3.50 -0.93
CA GLY A 365 11.80 3.20 -0.61
C GLY A 365 11.61 1.94 0.24
N GLY A 366 10.44 1.82 0.85
CA GLY A 366 10.00 0.61 1.53
C GLY A 366 9.57 -0.50 0.55
N ARG A 367 9.84 -1.75 0.91
CA ARG A 367 9.52 -2.94 0.12
C ARG A 367 8.52 -3.84 0.83
N VAL A 368 7.41 -4.11 0.16
CA VAL A 368 6.35 -4.99 0.61
C VAL A 368 6.11 -6.06 -0.45
N THR A 369 6.06 -7.33 -0.05
CA THR A 369 5.70 -8.43 -0.95
C THR A 369 4.48 -9.18 -0.42
N PHE A 370 3.46 -9.34 -1.26
CA PHE A 370 2.26 -10.08 -0.88
C PHE A 370 1.83 -11.14 -1.90
N CYS A 371 1.21 -12.17 -1.35
CA CYS A 371 0.45 -13.16 -2.12
C CYS A 371 -0.88 -13.42 -1.38
N LYS A 372 -1.72 -14.33 -1.88
CA LYS A 372 -3.02 -14.65 -1.25
C LYS A 372 -2.97 -14.85 0.26
N SER A 373 -1.90 -15.43 0.82
CA SER A 373 -1.83 -15.76 2.24
C SER A 373 -0.56 -15.32 2.95
N GLY A 374 0.40 -14.68 2.27
CA GLY A 374 1.68 -14.32 2.88
C GLY A 374 2.47 -15.53 3.37
N LYS A 375 2.57 -16.58 2.53
CA LYS A 375 3.26 -17.84 2.86
C LYS A 375 4.25 -18.22 1.77
N ASP A 376 3.83 -19.10 0.86
CA ASP A 376 4.71 -19.85 -0.03
C ASP A 376 5.33 -18.96 -1.12
N ARG A 377 4.49 -18.23 -1.87
CA ARG A 377 4.97 -17.33 -2.93
C ARG A 377 5.74 -16.13 -2.38
N THR A 378 5.32 -15.58 -1.24
CA THR A 378 6.05 -14.48 -0.60
C THR A 378 7.42 -14.94 -0.12
N ALA A 379 7.51 -16.12 0.52
CA ALA A 379 8.79 -16.69 0.91
C ALA A 379 9.70 -16.93 -0.29
N MET A 380 9.17 -17.49 -1.39
CA MET A 380 9.92 -17.70 -2.63
C MET A 380 10.50 -16.39 -3.19
N SER A 381 9.71 -15.32 -3.25
CA SER A 381 10.17 -14.03 -3.78
C SER A 381 11.22 -13.39 -2.87
N VAL A 382 11.00 -13.39 -1.54
CA VAL A 382 11.97 -12.86 -0.58
C VAL A 382 13.29 -13.62 -0.63
N THR A 383 13.25 -14.96 -0.70
CA THR A 383 14.45 -15.79 -0.84
C THR A 383 15.20 -15.44 -2.12
N LEU A 384 14.50 -15.30 -3.26
CA LEU A 384 15.11 -14.91 -4.52
C LEU A 384 15.80 -13.53 -4.43
N GLU A 385 15.12 -12.53 -3.86
CA GLU A 385 15.70 -11.19 -3.66
C GLU A 385 16.96 -11.25 -2.78
N GLN A 386 16.90 -11.96 -1.64
CA GLN A 386 18.04 -12.11 -0.72
C GLN A 386 19.21 -12.84 -1.38
N THR A 387 18.96 -13.91 -2.13
CA THR A 387 20.01 -14.61 -2.89
C THR A 387 20.67 -13.69 -3.91
N ARG A 388 19.90 -12.84 -4.61
CA ARG A 388 20.44 -11.86 -5.56
C ARG A 388 21.32 -10.81 -4.88
N MET A 389 20.94 -10.35 -3.69
CA MET A 389 21.74 -9.42 -2.89
C MET A 389 23.10 -10.03 -2.51
N VAL A 390 23.12 -11.28 -2.04
CA VAL A 390 24.36 -11.97 -1.66
C VAL A 390 25.31 -12.17 -2.85
N HIS A 391 24.76 -12.53 -4.02
CA HIS A 391 25.56 -12.80 -5.21
C HIS A 391 25.84 -11.56 -6.07
N ASN A 392 25.40 -10.37 -5.66
CA ASN A 392 25.47 -9.13 -6.45
C ASN A 392 24.94 -9.32 -7.89
N THR A 393 23.85 -10.09 -8.06
CA THR A 393 23.24 -10.33 -9.37
C THR A 393 22.15 -9.30 -9.67
N SER A 394 22.40 -8.46 -10.68
CA SER A 394 21.40 -7.50 -11.19
C SER A 394 20.20 -8.24 -11.79
N SER A 395 19.09 -7.53 -11.94
CA SER A 395 17.85 -8.03 -12.57
C SER A 395 18.04 -8.36 -14.06
N GLU A 396 19.22 -8.14 -14.62
CA GLU A 396 19.59 -8.51 -15.99
C GLU A 396 20.22 -9.90 -16.11
N LYS A 397 20.74 -10.44 -15.01
CA LYS A 397 21.45 -11.74 -14.98
C LYS A 397 20.57 -12.92 -14.56
N VAL A 398 19.25 -12.70 -14.44
CA VAL A 398 18.27 -13.71 -13.99
C VAL A 398 17.50 -14.28 -15.17
#